data_AF-E8U5Y0-F1
#
_entry.id   AF-E8U5Y0-F1
#
_cell.length_a   1.000
_cell.length_b   1.000
_cell.length_c   1.000
_cell.angle_alpha   90.00
_cell.angle_beta   90.00
_cell.angle_gamma   90.00
#
_symmetry.space_group_name_H-M   'P 1'
#
loop_
_entity.id
_entity.type
_entity.pdbx_description
1 polymer ?
#
loop_
_entity_poly.entity_id
_entity_poly.type
_entity_poly.pdbx_seq_one_letter_code
_entity_poly.pdbx_strand_id
1 'polypeptide(L)'
;MTPTEPADARPPGVRLSPLSANRAFATILLLQNVIGGLVGLRSIGWGLIAASVLNAVTLLVFFRPALRDLTRTDRWRTPPPVLTTLGALLLTLTSGQALLAGLLGLWPELRLGYDADAFSASGAGLVPLLIGGALLVPFIEELAFRGFLLTAYERALGVRAAGLAVAGLFALAHAVPLQALGILPAAWILTRAVQHTGSFWTGYAIHVLNNTAALLLPALARSGPPWLRDEAATLTRPQALLALGLSVALLALATRWLRPRPVQVRTHEPVWSASLITVMVLTALVFAGALLGILYVTLTGGDLPRPG
;
A
#
# COMPACT_ATOMS: atom_id res chain seq x y z
N MET A 1 25.89 16.00 -41.26
CA MET A 1 24.99 16.62 -40.28
C MET A 1 24.01 15.55 -39.82
N THR A 2 24.26 14.98 -38.66
CA THR A 2 23.31 14.11 -37.95
C THR A 2 22.14 14.98 -37.48
N PRO A 3 20.87 14.55 -37.65
CA PRO A 3 19.75 15.28 -37.09
C PRO A 3 19.88 15.25 -35.57
N THR A 4 20.04 16.42 -34.97
CA THR A 4 19.87 16.63 -33.55
C THR A 4 18.46 16.20 -33.17
N GLU A 5 18.38 15.11 -32.40
CA GLU A 5 17.17 14.69 -31.69
C GLU A 5 16.63 15.90 -30.90
N PRO A 6 15.34 16.27 -31.02
CA PRO A 6 14.82 17.41 -30.29
C PRO A 6 14.85 17.13 -28.80
N ALA A 7 15.61 17.95 -28.08
CA ALA A 7 15.60 18.02 -26.63
C ALA A 7 14.18 18.30 -26.11
N ASP A 8 13.73 17.41 -25.22
CA ASP A 8 12.60 17.60 -24.30
C ASP A 8 11.24 17.92 -24.94
N ALA A 9 10.64 16.92 -25.62
CA ALA A 9 9.27 16.97 -26.12
C ALA A 9 8.22 16.81 -25.00
N ARG A 10 8.34 17.54 -23.88
CA ARG A 10 7.18 17.72 -23.00
C ARG A 10 6.21 18.67 -23.69
N PRO A 11 4.90 18.36 -23.75
CA PRO A 11 3.91 19.39 -23.98
C PRO A 11 4.13 20.47 -22.91
N PRO A 12 4.28 21.75 -23.27
CA PRO A 12 4.44 22.82 -22.30
C PRO A 12 3.30 22.74 -21.28
N GLY A 13 3.63 22.46 -20.01
CA GLY A 13 2.66 22.40 -18.90
C GLY A 13 2.60 21.11 -18.09
N VAL A 14 3.23 20.00 -18.50
CA VAL A 14 3.24 18.75 -17.70
C VAL A 14 4.24 18.85 -16.54
N ARG A 15 3.75 19.04 -15.32
CA ARG A 15 4.50 19.18 -14.07
C ARG A 15 4.56 17.91 -13.24
N LEU A 16 3.76 16.89 -13.54
CA LEU A 16 3.88 15.57 -12.93
C LEU A 16 5.07 14.78 -13.54
N SER A 17 6.22 14.88 -12.88
CA SER A 17 7.47 14.14 -13.15
C SER A 17 7.79 13.11 -12.05
N PRO A 18 8.70 12.14 -12.29
CA PRO A 18 9.19 11.24 -11.24
C PRO A 18 9.72 11.97 -10.01
N LEU A 19 10.46 13.07 -10.18
CA LEU A 19 10.95 13.88 -9.05
C LEU A 19 9.80 14.48 -8.24
N SER A 20 8.79 15.07 -8.90
CA SER A 20 7.64 15.65 -8.22
C SER A 20 6.82 14.57 -7.47
N ALA A 21 6.69 13.39 -8.08
CA ALA A 21 5.99 12.25 -7.49
C ALA A 21 6.72 11.72 -6.25
N ASN A 22 8.05 11.59 -6.33
CA ASN A 22 8.89 11.17 -5.20
C ASN A 22 8.83 12.14 -4.03
N ARG A 23 8.85 13.46 -4.31
CA ARG A 23 8.71 14.48 -3.27
C ARG A 23 7.34 14.44 -2.62
N ALA A 24 6.27 14.29 -3.40
CA ALA A 24 4.92 14.16 -2.87
C ALA A 24 4.79 12.91 -1.98
N PHE A 25 5.24 11.75 -2.48
CA PHE A 25 5.27 10.49 -1.73
C PHE A 25 6.05 10.61 -0.41
N ALA A 26 7.29 11.10 -0.46
CA ALA A 26 8.13 11.26 0.73
C ALA A 26 7.49 12.20 1.76
N THR A 27 6.90 13.31 1.30
CA THR A 27 6.22 14.27 2.17
C THR A 27 4.99 13.65 2.82
N ILE A 28 4.14 12.96 2.04
CA ILE A 28 2.94 12.27 2.54
C ILE A 28 3.32 11.24 3.59
N LEU A 29 4.31 10.39 3.29
CA LEU A 29 4.74 9.33 4.21
C LEU A 29 5.31 9.90 5.51
N LEU A 30 6.12 10.96 5.42
CA LEU A 30 6.68 11.62 6.60
C LEU A 30 5.57 12.21 7.48
N LEU A 31 4.67 13.01 6.88
CA LEU A 31 3.58 13.66 7.61
C LEU A 31 2.61 12.63 8.21
N GLN A 32 2.31 11.55 7.47
CA GLN A 32 1.44 10.49 7.95
C GLN A 32 2.03 9.79 9.17
N ASN A 33 3.32 9.47 9.16
CA ASN A 33 3.97 8.82 10.29
C ASN A 33 4.15 9.76 11.49
N VAL A 34 4.55 11.02 11.26
CA VAL A 34 4.77 11.98 12.35
C VAL A 34 3.45 12.38 13.01
N ILE A 35 2.46 12.83 12.24
CA ILE A 35 1.17 13.28 12.81
C ILE A 35 0.32 12.10 13.26
N GLY A 36 0.28 11.04 12.46
CA GLY A 36 -0.40 9.80 12.80
C GLY A 36 0.15 9.20 14.09
N GLY A 37 1.47 9.24 14.28
CA GLY A 37 2.12 8.84 15.54
C GLY A 37 1.73 9.76 16.69
N LEU A 38 2.00 11.07 16.60
CA LEU A 38 1.79 12.02 17.71
C LEU A 38 0.34 12.07 18.21
N VAL A 39 -0.64 12.12 17.30
CA VAL A 39 -2.07 12.15 17.66
C VAL A 39 -2.57 10.73 17.95
N GLY A 40 -2.03 9.72 17.27
CA GLY A 40 -2.37 8.31 17.44
C GLY A 40 -2.06 7.76 18.83
N LEU A 41 -1.10 8.37 19.54
CA LEU A 41 -0.83 8.07 20.97
C LEU A 41 -2.07 8.23 21.86
N ARG A 42 -3.04 9.07 21.48
CA ARG A 42 -4.29 9.27 22.22
C ARG A 42 -5.47 8.55 21.58
N SER A 43 -5.55 8.58 20.25
CA SER A 43 -6.59 7.90 19.49
C SER A 43 -6.13 7.69 18.06
N ILE A 44 -5.92 6.43 17.69
CA ILE A 44 -5.44 6.04 16.36
C ILE A 44 -6.38 6.55 15.28
N GLY A 45 -7.70 6.36 15.42
CA GLY A 45 -8.68 6.85 14.45
C GLY A 45 -8.58 8.36 14.20
N TRP A 46 -8.50 9.18 15.26
CA TRP A 46 -8.33 10.63 15.12
C TRP A 46 -6.95 11.00 14.57
N GLY A 47 -5.90 10.26 14.91
CA GLY A 47 -4.58 10.45 14.34
C GLY A 47 -4.53 10.20 12.83
N LEU A 48 -5.19 9.15 12.35
CA LEU A 48 -5.30 8.86 10.93
C LEU A 48 -6.08 9.97 10.20
N ILE A 49 -7.20 10.44 10.76
CA ILE A 49 -7.96 11.56 10.18
C ILE A 49 -7.10 12.83 10.10
N ALA A 50 -6.44 13.21 11.20
CA ALA A 50 -5.61 14.41 11.26
C ALA A 50 -4.46 14.35 10.24
N ALA A 51 -3.78 13.21 10.16
CA ALA A 51 -2.74 12.95 9.18
C ALA A 51 -3.25 13.08 7.73
N SER A 52 -4.40 12.46 7.41
CA SER A 52 -4.98 12.53 6.07
C SER A 52 -5.40 13.96 5.69
N VAL A 53 -5.99 14.71 6.61
CA VAL A 53 -6.37 16.12 6.38
C VAL A 53 -5.12 16.97 6.13
N LEU A 54 -4.07 16.82 6.94
CA LEU A 54 -2.83 17.56 6.72
C LEU A 54 -2.17 17.19 5.39
N ASN A 55 -2.19 15.92 5.00
CA ASN A 55 -1.70 15.48 3.71
C ASN A 55 -2.49 16.11 2.56
N ALA A 56 -3.82 16.15 2.66
CA ALA A 56 -4.66 16.81 1.65
C ALA A 56 -4.33 18.31 1.53
N VAL A 57 -4.19 19.02 2.65
CA VAL A 57 -3.80 20.45 2.67
C VAL A 57 -2.41 20.63 2.04
N THR A 58 -1.43 19.82 2.43
CA THR A 58 -0.07 19.85 1.88
C THR A 58 -0.07 19.64 0.37
N LEU A 59 -0.86 18.68 -0.13
CA LEU A 59 -0.99 18.44 -1.56
C LEU A 59 -1.63 19.63 -2.30
N LEU A 60 -2.66 20.25 -1.71
CA LEU A 60 -3.35 21.41 -2.29
C LEU A 60 -2.48 22.68 -2.32
N VAL A 61 -1.57 22.83 -1.37
CA VAL A 61 -0.70 24.01 -1.24
C VAL A 61 0.60 23.83 -2.02
N PHE A 62 1.35 22.76 -1.74
CA PHE A 62 2.72 22.58 -2.24
C PHE A 62 2.80 21.75 -3.54
N PHE A 63 1.84 20.86 -3.76
CA PHE A 63 1.81 19.97 -4.94
C PHE A 63 0.64 20.24 -5.88
N ARG A 64 -0.01 21.41 -5.74
CA ARG A 64 -1.16 21.83 -6.55
C ARG A 64 -0.98 21.62 -8.05
N PRO A 65 0.18 21.93 -8.67
CA PRO A 65 0.31 21.76 -10.11
C PRO A 65 0.35 20.29 -10.52
N ALA A 66 1.06 19.43 -9.77
CA ALA A 66 1.09 17.99 -10.02
C ALA A 66 -0.30 17.36 -9.80
N LEU A 67 -1.03 17.80 -8.77
CA LEU A 67 -2.41 17.36 -8.51
C LEU A 67 -3.34 17.76 -9.65
N ARG A 68 -3.24 19.00 -10.16
CA ARG A 68 -4.02 19.46 -11.32
C ARG A 68 -3.77 18.60 -12.55
N ASP A 69 -2.51 18.27 -12.83
CA ASP A 69 -2.19 17.38 -13.95
C ASP A 69 -2.80 16.00 -13.77
N LEU A 70 -2.70 15.43 -12.56
CA LEU A 70 -3.30 14.14 -12.24
C LEU A 70 -4.82 14.15 -12.49
N THR A 71 -5.54 15.17 -11.99
CA THR A 71 -7.00 15.27 -12.14
C THR A 71 -7.48 15.47 -13.58
N ARG A 72 -6.58 15.87 -14.49
CA ARG A 72 -6.86 16.02 -15.92
C ARG A 72 -6.63 14.75 -16.72
N THR A 73 -5.98 13.74 -16.14
CA THR A 73 -5.77 12.45 -16.80
C THR A 73 -7.08 11.69 -16.98
N ASP A 74 -7.17 10.88 -18.03
CA ASP A 74 -8.28 9.93 -18.21
C ASP A 74 -8.40 8.98 -17.01
N ARG A 75 -7.26 8.67 -16.36
CA ARG A 75 -7.21 7.84 -15.16
C ARG A 75 -8.06 8.39 -14.02
N TRP A 76 -8.03 9.71 -13.80
CA TRP A 76 -8.86 10.35 -12.79
C TRP A 76 -10.34 10.43 -13.19
N ARG A 77 -10.63 10.53 -14.49
CA ARG A 77 -12.00 10.72 -14.99
C ARG A 77 -12.76 9.42 -15.25
N THR A 78 -12.05 8.30 -15.36
CA THR A 78 -12.64 6.99 -15.67
C THR A 78 -13.24 6.38 -14.40
N PRO A 79 -14.56 6.11 -14.34
CA PRO A 79 -15.18 5.46 -13.18
C PRO A 79 -14.71 3.99 -13.02
N PRO A 80 -14.82 3.41 -11.82
CA PRO A 80 -14.39 2.04 -11.58
C PRO A 80 -15.36 1.04 -12.26
N PRO A 81 -14.88 0.13 -13.13
CA PRO A 81 -15.72 -0.95 -13.64
C PRO A 81 -16.03 -1.93 -12.51
N VAL A 82 -17.31 -2.01 -12.12
CA VAL A 82 -17.77 -2.71 -10.90
C VAL A 82 -17.32 -4.17 -10.87
N LEU A 83 -17.55 -4.95 -11.94
CA LEU A 83 -17.22 -6.37 -11.96
C LEU A 83 -15.71 -6.64 -11.84
N THR A 84 -14.89 -5.85 -12.55
CA THR A 84 -13.43 -5.94 -12.43
C THR A 84 -12.97 -5.55 -11.04
N THR A 85 -13.58 -4.52 -10.44
CA THR A 85 -13.28 -4.06 -9.07
C THR A 85 -13.59 -5.15 -8.06
N LEU A 86 -14.76 -5.80 -8.15
CA LEU A 86 -15.16 -6.88 -7.25
C LEU A 86 -14.27 -8.13 -7.41
N GLY A 87 -13.97 -8.53 -8.65
CA GLY A 87 -13.09 -9.69 -8.87
C GLY A 87 -11.65 -9.42 -8.45
N ALA A 88 -11.13 -8.20 -8.67
CA ALA A 88 -9.81 -7.82 -8.19
C ALA A 88 -9.77 -7.71 -6.64
N LEU A 89 -10.84 -7.22 -6.00
CA LEU A 89 -10.99 -7.23 -4.55
C LEU A 89 -10.94 -8.65 -3.99
N LEU A 90 -11.67 -9.59 -4.59
CA LEU A 90 -11.63 -10.99 -4.16
C LEU A 90 -10.21 -11.55 -4.24
N LEU A 91 -9.52 -11.33 -5.37
CA LEU A 91 -8.13 -11.75 -5.53
C LEU A 91 -7.20 -11.10 -4.50
N THR A 92 -7.39 -9.82 -4.20
CA THR A 92 -6.63 -9.08 -3.17
C THR A 92 -6.83 -9.73 -1.79
N LEU A 93 -8.07 -9.95 -1.38
CA LEU A 93 -8.39 -10.54 -0.07
C LEU A 93 -7.83 -11.96 0.03
N THR A 94 -8.10 -12.82 -0.96
CA THR A 94 -7.71 -14.23 -0.89
C THR A 94 -6.21 -14.43 -1.02
N SER A 95 -5.52 -13.69 -1.90
CA SER A 95 -4.06 -13.85 -2.08
C SER A 95 -3.26 -13.32 -0.90
N GLY A 96 -3.68 -12.19 -0.32
CA GLY A 96 -3.07 -11.63 0.89
C GLY A 96 -3.25 -12.56 2.09
N GLN A 97 -4.47 -13.04 2.33
CA GLN A 97 -4.75 -13.97 3.43
C GLN A 97 -4.03 -15.31 3.25
N ALA A 98 -3.97 -15.85 2.03
CA ALA A 98 -3.25 -17.09 1.75
C ALA A 98 -1.73 -16.94 1.97
N LEU A 99 -1.15 -15.80 1.57
CA LEU A 99 0.26 -15.51 1.84
C LEU A 99 0.52 -15.41 3.35
N LEU A 100 -0.29 -14.63 4.06
CA LEU A 100 -0.15 -14.42 5.50
C LEU A 100 -0.26 -15.74 6.26
N ALA A 101 -1.28 -16.55 5.95
CA ALA A 101 -1.48 -17.85 6.58
C ALA A 101 -0.32 -18.83 6.29
N GLY A 102 0.18 -18.84 5.06
CA GLY A 102 1.35 -19.64 4.69
C GLY A 102 2.63 -19.23 5.41
N LEU A 103 2.90 -17.92 5.48
CA LEU A 103 4.05 -17.39 6.21
C LEU A 103 3.98 -17.72 7.70
N LEU A 104 2.82 -17.51 8.33
CA LEU A 104 2.62 -17.77 9.76
C LEU A 104 2.58 -19.26 10.13
N GLY A 105 2.22 -20.13 9.19
CA GLY A 105 2.29 -21.59 9.38
C GLY A 105 3.71 -22.15 9.26
N LEU A 106 4.61 -21.46 8.55
CA LEU A 106 6.02 -21.84 8.43
C LEU A 106 6.91 -21.14 9.47
N TRP A 107 6.63 -19.87 9.75
CA TRP A 107 7.39 -18.99 10.65
C TRP A 107 6.43 -18.23 11.59
N PRO A 108 5.94 -18.90 12.66
CA PRO A 108 5.05 -18.28 13.64
C PRO A 108 5.65 -17.06 14.32
N GLU A 109 6.99 -17.01 14.43
CA GLU A 109 7.78 -15.95 15.08
C GLU A 109 7.63 -14.60 14.37
N LEU A 110 7.19 -14.58 13.11
CA LEU A 110 6.88 -13.33 12.40
C LEU A 110 5.77 -12.52 13.10
N ARG A 111 4.99 -13.13 14.01
CA ARG A 111 4.02 -12.42 14.86
C ARG A 111 4.66 -11.53 15.91
N LEU A 112 5.91 -11.76 16.31
CA LEU A 112 6.54 -11.08 17.45
C LEU A 112 6.69 -9.56 17.25
N GLY A 113 6.66 -9.07 16.01
CA GLY A 113 6.65 -7.64 15.69
C GLY A 113 5.30 -7.10 15.22
N TYR A 114 4.23 -7.89 15.30
CA TYR A 114 2.91 -7.53 14.82
C TYR A 114 1.94 -7.38 15.98
N ASP A 115 1.53 -6.13 16.23
CA ASP A 115 0.45 -5.84 17.17
C ASP A 115 -0.90 -6.00 16.45
N ALA A 116 -1.55 -7.14 16.64
CA ALA A 116 -2.88 -7.41 16.12
C ALA A 116 -3.95 -6.48 16.72
N ASP A 117 -3.66 -5.89 17.88
CA ASP A 117 -4.55 -4.98 18.58
C ASP A 117 -4.28 -3.50 18.26
N ALA A 118 -3.26 -3.18 17.46
CA ALA A 118 -2.93 -1.80 17.08
C ALA A 118 -4.11 -1.06 16.43
N PHE A 119 -5.02 -1.77 15.77
CA PHE A 119 -6.23 -1.16 15.18
C PHE A 119 -7.51 -1.64 15.89
N SER A 120 -7.39 -2.06 17.14
CA SER A 120 -8.47 -2.65 17.95
C SER A 120 -9.31 -1.56 18.61
N ALA A 121 -10.05 -0.79 17.80
CA ALA A 121 -11.07 0.10 18.35
C ALA A 121 -12.41 -0.64 18.53
N SER A 122 -13.17 -0.23 19.55
CA SER A 122 -14.55 -0.66 19.80
C SER A 122 -15.40 0.54 20.24
N GLY A 123 -16.73 0.39 20.21
CA GLY A 123 -17.67 1.44 20.59
C GLY A 123 -17.44 2.75 19.81
N ALA A 124 -17.36 3.87 20.52
CA ALA A 124 -17.21 5.20 19.93
C ALA A 124 -15.89 5.40 19.15
N GLY A 125 -14.84 4.61 19.45
CA GLY A 125 -13.55 4.69 18.76
C GLY A 125 -13.55 4.07 17.36
N LEU A 126 -14.53 3.21 17.04
CA LEU A 126 -14.58 2.51 15.76
C LEU A 126 -14.92 3.46 14.60
N VAL A 127 -15.79 4.45 14.82
CA VAL A 127 -16.19 5.41 13.78
C VAL A 127 -15.01 6.22 13.26
N PRO A 128 -14.21 6.93 14.10
CA PRO A 128 -13.05 7.66 13.59
C PRO A 128 -11.99 6.72 13.00
N LEU A 129 -11.88 5.48 13.49
CA LEU A 129 -11.00 4.49 12.88
C LEU A 129 -11.44 4.09 11.47
N LEU A 130 -12.73 3.86 11.23
CA LEU A 130 -13.24 3.56 9.89
C LEU A 130 -13.11 4.77 8.95
N ILE A 131 -13.43 5.97 9.42
CA ILE A 131 -13.26 7.19 8.60
C ILE A 131 -11.78 7.40 8.24
N GLY A 132 -10.89 7.34 9.23
CA GLY A 132 -9.46 7.52 9.02
C GLY A 132 -8.84 6.38 8.22
N GLY A 133 -8.88 5.15 8.75
CA GLY A 133 -8.17 3.99 8.23
C GLY A 133 -8.83 3.29 7.05
N ALA A 134 -10.17 3.28 6.95
CA ALA A 134 -10.84 2.63 5.81
C ALA A 134 -11.14 3.57 4.64
N LEU A 135 -11.18 4.90 4.86
CA LEU A 135 -11.55 5.85 3.80
C LEU A 135 -10.43 6.85 3.48
N LEU A 136 -10.04 7.68 4.44
CA LEU A 136 -9.16 8.82 4.17
C LEU A 136 -7.71 8.42 3.92
N VAL A 137 -7.17 7.49 4.70
CA VAL A 137 -5.81 6.95 4.51
C VAL A 137 -5.70 6.25 3.15
N PRO A 138 -6.59 5.31 2.79
CA PRO A 138 -6.60 4.74 1.44
C PRO A 138 -6.65 5.77 0.32
N PHE A 139 -7.39 6.87 0.49
CA PHE A 139 -7.44 7.92 -0.52
C PHE A 139 -6.08 8.62 -0.71
N ILE A 140 -5.44 9.01 0.39
CA ILE A 140 -4.13 9.67 0.37
C ILE A 140 -3.05 8.73 -0.16
N GLU A 141 -3.10 7.46 0.23
CA GLU A 141 -2.17 6.46 -0.26
C GLU A 141 -2.37 6.19 -1.77
N GLU A 142 -3.60 5.98 -2.23
CA GLU A 142 -3.84 5.83 -3.67
C GLU A 142 -3.38 7.06 -4.46
N LEU A 143 -3.57 8.27 -3.93
CA LEU A 143 -3.02 9.49 -4.53
C LEU A 143 -1.49 9.43 -4.65
N ALA A 144 -0.79 9.05 -3.58
CA ALA A 144 0.67 8.92 -3.57
C ALA A 144 1.15 7.85 -4.57
N PHE A 145 0.61 6.65 -4.47
CA PHE A 145 1.13 5.47 -5.14
C PHE A 145 0.61 5.32 -6.56
N ARG A 146 -0.71 5.40 -6.77
CA ARG A 146 -1.35 5.13 -8.08
C ARG A 146 -1.60 6.42 -8.86
N GLY A 147 -1.82 7.52 -8.14
CA GLY A 147 -1.90 8.86 -8.69
C GLY A 147 -0.55 9.38 -9.15
N PHE A 148 0.35 9.68 -8.22
CA PHE A 148 1.63 10.29 -8.52
C PHE A 148 2.70 9.30 -9.01
N LEU A 149 3.10 8.33 -8.18
CA LEU A 149 4.23 7.45 -8.49
C LEU A 149 3.97 6.59 -9.73
N LEU A 150 2.87 5.84 -9.78
CA LEU A 150 2.58 4.94 -10.90
C LEU A 150 2.48 5.71 -12.21
N THR A 151 1.75 6.83 -12.25
CA THR A 151 1.60 7.65 -13.46
C THR A 151 2.94 8.19 -13.96
N ALA A 152 3.81 8.66 -13.06
CA ALA A 152 5.13 9.15 -13.45
C ALA A 152 6.07 8.01 -13.87
N TYR A 153 6.09 6.91 -13.13
CA TYR A 153 6.99 5.78 -13.36
C TYR A 153 6.63 4.99 -14.60
N GLU A 154 5.34 4.92 -14.96
CA GLU A 154 4.91 4.27 -16.20
C GLU A 154 5.50 4.93 -17.45
N ARG A 155 5.67 6.25 -17.41
CA ARG A 155 6.30 7.02 -18.49
C ARG A 155 7.83 6.83 -18.48
N ALA A 156 8.45 6.76 -17.30
CA ALA A 156 9.90 6.66 -17.18
C ALA A 156 10.45 5.22 -17.37
N LEU A 157 9.78 4.22 -16.80
CA LEU A 157 10.26 2.83 -16.71
C LEU A 157 9.45 1.86 -17.57
N GLY A 158 8.29 2.29 -18.06
CA GLY A 158 7.29 1.41 -18.63
C GLY A 158 6.43 0.70 -17.58
N VAL A 159 5.29 0.19 -18.05
CA VAL A 159 4.21 -0.38 -17.23
C VAL A 159 4.65 -1.42 -16.20
N ARG A 160 5.43 -2.42 -16.63
CA ARG A 160 5.78 -3.56 -15.77
C ARG A 160 6.72 -3.14 -14.64
N ALA A 161 7.81 -2.43 -14.98
CA ALA A 161 8.79 -1.96 -14.00
C ALA A 161 8.17 -0.93 -13.04
N ALA A 162 7.34 -0.01 -13.54
CA ALA A 162 6.59 0.91 -12.71
C ALA A 162 5.68 0.19 -11.71
N GLY A 163 4.97 -0.85 -12.17
CA GLY A 163 4.08 -1.62 -11.31
C GLY A 163 4.81 -2.34 -10.18
N LEU A 164 5.97 -2.95 -10.48
CA LEU A 164 6.79 -3.64 -9.49
C LEU A 164 7.37 -2.65 -8.48
N ALA A 165 7.89 -1.51 -8.96
CA ALA A 165 8.45 -0.46 -8.11
C ALA A 165 7.40 0.10 -7.15
N VAL A 166 6.21 0.44 -7.64
CA VAL A 166 5.12 0.99 -6.82
C VAL A 166 4.59 -0.03 -5.81
N ALA A 167 4.40 -1.29 -6.22
CA ALA A 167 3.97 -2.34 -5.29
C ALA A 167 5.00 -2.59 -4.18
N GLY A 168 6.30 -2.61 -4.52
CA GLY A 168 7.38 -2.74 -3.54
C GLY A 168 7.47 -1.55 -2.59
N LEU A 169 7.38 -0.32 -3.10
CA LEU A 169 7.38 0.89 -2.26
C LEU A 169 6.18 0.93 -1.31
N PHE A 170 5.01 0.49 -1.77
CA PHE A 170 3.80 0.40 -0.94
C PHE A 170 3.96 -0.60 0.21
N ALA A 171 4.46 -1.79 -0.09
CA ALA A 171 4.74 -2.80 0.93
C ALA A 171 5.78 -2.32 1.95
N LEU A 172 6.88 -1.73 1.48
CA LEU A 172 7.92 -1.20 2.36
C LEU A 172 7.37 -0.11 3.29
N ALA A 173 6.51 0.79 2.80
CA ALA A 173 5.95 1.90 3.58
C ALA A 173 5.19 1.48 4.85
N HIS A 174 4.81 0.21 4.97
CA HIS A 174 4.13 -0.32 6.17
C HIS A 174 5.08 -0.60 7.34
N ALA A 175 6.40 -0.64 7.12
CA ALA A 175 7.48 -0.75 8.11
C ALA A 175 7.45 -1.95 9.09
N VAL A 176 6.36 -2.70 9.17
CA VAL A 176 6.20 -3.93 9.96
C VAL A 176 6.39 -5.14 9.05
N PRO A 177 7.37 -6.04 9.30
CA PRO A 177 7.70 -7.12 8.37
C PRO A 177 6.53 -8.00 7.96
N LEU A 178 5.74 -8.48 8.94
CA LEU A 178 4.60 -9.33 8.65
C LEU A 178 3.53 -8.62 7.81
N GLN A 179 3.25 -7.34 8.10
CA GLN A 179 2.27 -6.55 7.34
C GLN A 179 2.77 -6.27 5.92
N ALA A 180 4.02 -5.83 5.77
CA ALA A 180 4.65 -5.54 4.49
C ALA A 180 4.68 -6.77 3.57
N LEU A 181 4.99 -7.95 4.12
CA LEU A 181 4.94 -9.20 3.37
C LEU A 181 3.51 -9.56 3.01
N GLY A 182 2.58 -9.54 3.97
CA GLY A 182 1.18 -9.90 3.77
C GLY A 182 0.43 -8.99 2.78
N ILE A 183 0.82 -7.72 2.66
CA ILE A 183 0.18 -6.75 1.78
C ILE A 183 0.76 -6.71 0.37
N LEU A 184 1.93 -7.31 0.13
CA LEU A 184 2.58 -7.30 -1.19
C LEU A 184 1.67 -7.84 -2.33
N PRO A 185 0.89 -8.94 -2.14
CA PRO A 185 -0.08 -9.38 -3.14
C PRO A 185 -1.14 -8.32 -3.46
N ALA A 186 -1.72 -7.71 -2.42
CA ALA A 186 -2.70 -6.63 -2.56
C ALA A 186 -2.09 -5.45 -3.33
N ALA A 187 -0.90 -5.00 -2.94
CA ALA A 187 -0.20 -3.88 -3.55
C ALA A 187 -0.01 -4.08 -5.06
N TRP A 188 0.38 -5.29 -5.47
CA TRP A 188 0.49 -5.68 -6.87
C TRP A 188 -0.87 -5.70 -7.57
N ILE A 189 -1.87 -6.37 -7.01
CA ILE A 189 -3.20 -6.51 -7.63
C ILE A 189 -3.89 -5.15 -7.81
N LEU A 190 -3.86 -4.27 -6.81
CA LEU A 190 -4.38 -2.90 -6.93
C LEU A 190 -3.69 -2.15 -8.08
N THR A 191 -2.37 -2.26 -8.15
CA THR A 191 -1.59 -1.64 -9.23
C THR A 191 -2.01 -2.19 -10.59
N ARG A 192 -2.11 -3.51 -10.74
CA ARG A 192 -2.57 -4.15 -11.98
C ARG A 192 -4.01 -3.79 -12.34
N ALA A 193 -4.90 -3.65 -11.37
CA ALA A 193 -6.27 -3.23 -11.59
C ALA A 193 -6.34 -1.80 -12.14
N VAL A 194 -5.55 -0.88 -11.59
CA VAL A 194 -5.44 0.50 -12.11
C VAL A 194 -4.81 0.52 -13.50
N GLN A 195 -3.78 -0.27 -13.76
CA GLN A 195 -3.15 -0.38 -15.09
C GLN A 195 -4.09 -0.95 -16.15
N HIS A 196 -4.90 -1.93 -15.77
CA HIS A 196 -5.86 -2.59 -16.66
C HIS A 196 -7.07 -1.71 -16.96
N THR A 197 -7.67 -1.13 -15.91
CA THR A 197 -8.88 -0.31 -16.03
C THR A 197 -8.59 1.11 -16.47
N GLY A 198 -7.35 1.57 -16.32
CA GLY A 198 -7.00 2.96 -16.51
C GLY A 198 -7.85 3.88 -15.63
N SER A 199 -8.21 3.45 -14.41
CA SER A 199 -9.04 4.20 -13.47
C SER A 199 -8.38 4.24 -12.10
N PHE A 200 -8.19 5.46 -11.58
CA PHE A 200 -7.75 5.71 -10.21
C PHE A 200 -8.75 5.14 -9.20
N TRP A 201 -10.04 5.34 -9.49
CA TRP A 201 -11.14 4.94 -8.62
C TRP A 201 -11.25 3.44 -8.45
N THR A 202 -10.79 2.62 -9.41
CA THR A 202 -10.71 1.16 -9.24
C THR A 202 -9.78 0.81 -8.08
N GLY A 203 -8.57 1.39 -8.04
CA GLY A 203 -7.60 1.15 -6.97
C GLY A 203 -8.16 1.59 -5.62
N TYR A 204 -8.71 2.81 -5.57
CA TYR A 204 -9.33 3.36 -4.38
C TYR A 204 -10.50 2.52 -3.85
N ALA A 205 -11.42 2.10 -4.71
CA ALA A 205 -12.55 1.27 -4.29
C ALA A 205 -12.09 -0.06 -3.71
N ILE A 206 -11.14 -0.75 -4.35
CA ILE A 206 -10.57 -1.99 -3.81
C ILE A 206 -9.90 -1.72 -2.47
N HIS A 207 -9.13 -0.63 -2.37
CA HIS A 207 -8.35 -0.31 -1.18
C HIS A 207 -9.24 0.01 0.04
N VAL A 208 -10.30 0.80 -0.18
CA VAL A 208 -11.32 1.13 0.83
C VAL A 208 -12.03 -0.13 1.30
N LEU A 209 -12.49 -0.99 0.36
CA LEU A 209 -13.20 -2.21 0.71
C LEU A 209 -12.30 -3.20 1.46
N ASN A 210 -11.03 -3.32 1.05
CA ASN A 210 -10.04 -4.14 1.73
C ASN A 210 -9.77 -3.65 3.16
N ASN A 211 -9.54 -2.34 3.35
CA ASN A 211 -9.30 -1.79 4.69
C ASN A 211 -10.55 -1.84 5.56
N THR A 212 -11.73 -1.61 4.97
CA THR A 212 -13.00 -1.78 5.70
C THR A 212 -13.12 -3.20 6.21
N ALA A 213 -12.86 -4.21 5.38
CA ALA A 213 -12.88 -5.61 5.82
C ALA A 213 -11.83 -5.88 6.91
N ALA A 214 -10.60 -5.37 6.74
CA ALA A 214 -9.51 -5.56 7.70
C ALA A 214 -9.78 -4.94 9.07
N LEU A 215 -10.50 -3.81 9.13
CA LEU A 215 -10.83 -3.12 10.39
C LEU A 215 -12.15 -3.61 11.00
N LEU A 216 -13.17 -3.86 10.16
CA LEU A 216 -14.50 -4.19 10.63
C LEU A 216 -14.64 -5.66 11.03
N LEU A 217 -14.06 -6.60 10.27
CA LEU A 217 -14.24 -8.02 10.57
C LEU A 217 -13.66 -8.41 11.95
N PRO A 218 -12.45 -7.97 12.35
CA PRO A 218 -11.96 -8.25 13.71
C PRO A 218 -12.79 -7.58 14.81
N ALA A 219 -13.34 -6.38 14.56
CA ALA A 219 -14.22 -5.71 15.52
C ALA A 219 -15.55 -6.46 15.71
N LEU A 220 -16.12 -6.99 14.61
CA LEU A 220 -17.31 -7.83 14.65
C LEU A 220 -17.04 -9.18 15.31
N ALA A 221 -15.90 -9.82 15.01
CA ALA A 221 -15.51 -11.09 15.62
C ALA A 221 -15.43 -10.98 17.16
N ARG A 222 -14.78 -9.93 17.67
CA ARG A 222 -14.63 -9.66 19.11
C ARG A 222 -15.95 -9.39 19.83
N SER A 223 -16.96 -8.86 19.13
CA SER A 223 -18.29 -8.58 19.68
C SER A 223 -19.30 -9.70 19.41
N GLY A 224 -19.00 -10.61 18.48
CA GLY A 224 -19.86 -11.69 18.05
C GLY A 224 -19.84 -12.92 18.95
N PRO A 225 -20.67 -13.93 18.65
CA PRO A 225 -20.69 -15.22 19.34
C PRO A 225 -19.32 -15.95 19.31
N PRO A 226 -19.06 -16.88 20.25
CA PRO A 226 -17.76 -17.54 20.41
C PRO A 226 -17.18 -18.19 19.15
N TRP A 227 -18.02 -18.76 18.27
CA TRP A 227 -17.58 -19.39 17.02
C TRP A 227 -17.00 -18.40 15.98
N LEU A 228 -17.23 -17.08 16.13
CA LEU A 228 -16.54 -16.05 15.34
C LEU A 228 -15.18 -15.66 15.92
N ARG A 229 -14.92 -16.03 17.18
CA ARG A 229 -13.68 -15.74 17.92
C ARG A 229 -12.70 -16.89 17.89
N ASP A 230 -13.10 -18.04 17.34
CA ASP A 230 -12.23 -19.21 17.22
C ASP A 230 -10.94 -18.79 16.52
N GLU A 231 -9.82 -18.97 17.21
CA GLU A 231 -8.50 -18.68 16.66
C GLU A 231 -8.31 -19.47 15.37
N ALA A 232 -7.78 -18.81 14.34
CA ALA A 232 -7.45 -19.49 13.10
C ALA A 232 -6.57 -20.70 13.42
N ALA A 233 -7.05 -21.90 13.07
CA ALA A 233 -6.35 -23.14 13.32
C ALA A 233 -4.90 -23.05 12.84
N THR A 234 -3.96 -23.50 13.67
CA THR A 234 -2.55 -23.56 13.28
C THR A 234 -2.41 -24.49 12.08
N LEU A 235 -1.96 -23.92 10.96
CA LEU A 235 -1.75 -24.72 9.75
C LEU A 235 -0.59 -25.68 9.96
N THR A 236 -0.79 -26.94 9.60
CA THR A 236 0.32 -27.88 9.41
C THR A 236 1.25 -27.37 8.31
N ARG A 237 2.52 -27.79 8.31
CA ARG A 237 3.49 -27.39 7.27
C ARG A 237 2.99 -27.66 5.83
N PRO A 238 2.36 -28.80 5.50
CA PRO A 238 1.78 -29.01 4.17
C PRO A 238 0.67 -28.00 3.83
N GLN A 239 -0.21 -27.68 4.78
CA GLN A 239 -1.26 -26.68 4.59
C GLN A 239 -0.68 -25.27 4.40
N ALA A 240 0.39 -24.93 5.13
CA ALA A 240 1.08 -23.66 5.00
C ALA A 240 1.72 -23.51 3.60
N LEU A 241 2.39 -24.56 3.11
CA LEU A 241 2.95 -24.59 1.75
C LEU A 241 1.86 -24.49 0.68
N LEU A 242 0.72 -25.16 0.87
CA LEU A 242 -0.44 -25.05 -0.02
C LEU A 242 -0.99 -23.62 -0.05
N ALA A 243 -1.08 -22.96 1.10
CA ALA A 243 -1.52 -21.57 1.18
C ALA A 243 -0.57 -20.61 0.44
N LEU A 244 0.74 -20.81 0.56
CA LEU A 244 1.74 -20.05 -0.24
C LEU A 244 1.56 -20.32 -1.74
N GLY A 245 1.42 -21.58 -2.14
CA GLY A 245 1.18 -21.97 -3.53
C GLY A 245 -0.09 -21.34 -4.10
N LEU A 246 -1.17 -21.30 -3.32
CA LEU A 246 -2.41 -20.64 -3.68
C LEU A 246 -2.22 -19.13 -3.90
N SER A 247 -1.51 -18.44 -3.01
CA SER A 247 -1.21 -17.01 -3.17
C SER A 247 -0.47 -16.73 -4.48
N VAL A 248 0.57 -17.52 -4.78
CA VAL A 248 1.33 -17.41 -6.03
C VAL A 248 0.46 -17.67 -7.26
N ALA A 249 -0.38 -18.71 -7.22
CA ALA A 249 -1.31 -19.03 -8.31
C ALA A 249 -2.30 -17.89 -8.57
N LEU A 250 -2.87 -17.30 -7.51
CA LEU A 250 -3.78 -16.16 -7.60
C LEU A 250 -3.09 -14.91 -8.15
N LEU A 251 -1.84 -14.64 -7.75
CA LEU A 251 -1.06 -13.55 -8.32
C LEU A 251 -0.75 -13.75 -9.80
N ALA A 252 -0.45 -14.99 -10.20
CA ALA A 252 -0.24 -15.34 -11.59
C ALA A 252 -1.54 -15.19 -12.41
N LEU A 253 -2.68 -15.57 -11.85
CA LEU A 253 -4.01 -15.35 -12.44
C LEU A 253 -4.30 -13.86 -12.59
N ALA A 254 -4.15 -13.08 -11.52
CA ALA A 254 -4.35 -11.63 -11.52
C ALA A 254 -3.49 -10.95 -12.59
N THR A 255 -2.21 -11.34 -12.70
CA THR A 255 -1.27 -10.77 -13.68
C THR A 255 -1.68 -11.07 -15.12
N ARG A 256 -2.23 -12.26 -15.38
CA ARG A 256 -2.70 -12.67 -16.72
C ARG A 256 -4.05 -12.06 -17.08
N TRP A 257 -4.95 -11.91 -16.11
CA TRP A 257 -6.28 -11.33 -16.29
C TRP A 257 -6.24 -9.81 -16.41
N LEU A 258 -5.59 -9.13 -15.46
CA LEU A 258 -5.47 -7.66 -15.40
C LEU A 258 -4.35 -7.18 -16.34
N ARG A 259 -4.58 -7.33 -17.64
CA ARG A 259 -3.65 -6.90 -18.70
C ARG A 259 -3.59 -5.39 -18.75
N PRO A 260 -2.40 -4.78 -18.72
CA PRO A 260 -2.29 -3.35 -18.58
C PRO A 260 -2.54 -2.66 -19.92
N ARG A 261 -3.09 -1.43 -19.88
CA ARG A 261 -3.19 -0.58 -21.06
C ARG A 261 -1.79 -0.10 -21.48
N PRO A 262 -1.52 0.04 -22.79
CA PRO A 262 -0.25 0.56 -23.25
C PRO A 262 -0.06 2.02 -22.79
N VAL A 263 1.15 2.37 -22.39
CA VAL A 263 1.54 3.75 -22.08
C VAL A 263 2.03 4.39 -23.37
N GLN A 264 1.40 5.47 -23.80
CA GLN A 264 1.67 6.08 -25.11
C GLN A 264 2.92 6.98 -25.15
N VAL A 265 3.38 7.50 -24.02
CA VAL A 265 4.51 8.45 -23.97
C VAL A 265 5.55 7.97 -22.97
N ARG A 266 6.79 7.74 -23.44
CA ARG A 266 7.94 7.50 -22.59
C ARG A 266 8.75 8.78 -22.39
N THR A 267 9.29 8.98 -21.20
CA THR A 267 10.23 10.07 -20.90
C THR A 267 11.54 9.49 -20.38
N HIS A 268 12.66 10.18 -20.62
CA HIS A 268 13.99 9.74 -20.17
C HIS A 268 14.36 10.28 -18.78
N GLU A 269 13.37 10.58 -17.94
CA GLU A 269 13.63 11.16 -16.63
C GLU A 269 14.09 10.11 -15.62
N PRO A 270 15.14 10.39 -14.82
CA PRO A 270 15.57 9.49 -13.78
C PRO A 270 14.49 9.38 -12.70
N VAL A 271 14.16 8.15 -12.32
CA VAL A 271 13.28 7.87 -11.19
C VAL A 271 13.98 8.02 -9.84
N TRP A 272 15.31 7.90 -9.83
CA TRP A 272 16.11 8.02 -8.63
C TRP A 272 16.21 9.49 -8.22
N SER A 273 15.90 9.75 -6.95
CA SER A 273 15.99 11.08 -6.34
C SER A 273 16.43 10.94 -4.89
N ALA A 274 17.08 11.96 -4.35
CA ALA A 274 17.45 11.99 -2.94
C ALA A 274 16.23 11.70 -2.04
N SER A 275 15.07 12.31 -2.32
CA SER A 275 13.82 12.04 -1.57
C SER A 275 13.40 10.58 -1.57
N LEU A 276 13.52 9.88 -2.70
CA LEU A 276 13.17 8.47 -2.79
C LEU A 276 14.20 7.61 -2.04
N ILE A 277 15.49 7.87 -2.25
CA ILE A 277 16.57 7.13 -1.63
C ILE A 277 16.50 7.27 -0.11
N THR A 278 16.30 8.48 0.41
CA THR A 278 16.14 8.72 1.85
C THR A 278 14.98 7.90 2.42
N VAL A 279 13.81 7.92 1.78
CA VAL A 279 12.66 7.13 2.25
C VAL A 279 12.97 5.63 2.23
N MET A 280 13.54 5.13 1.13
CA MET A 280 13.88 3.71 0.99
C MET A 280 14.88 3.26 2.06
N VAL A 281 15.95 4.03 2.27
CA VAL A 281 16.99 3.71 3.27
C VAL A 281 16.40 3.72 4.68
N LEU A 282 15.68 4.78 5.06
CA LEU A 282 15.08 4.86 6.40
C LEU A 282 14.11 3.71 6.66
N THR A 283 13.25 3.41 5.69
CA THR A 283 12.27 2.33 5.82
C THR A 283 12.94 0.96 5.85
N ALA A 284 13.97 0.74 5.02
CA ALA A 284 14.74 -0.50 5.01
C ALA A 284 15.50 -0.72 6.33
N LEU A 285 16.03 0.34 6.94
CA LEU A 285 16.69 0.26 8.25
C LEU A 285 15.71 -0.14 9.35
N VAL A 286 14.51 0.46 9.38
CA VAL A 286 13.45 0.08 10.33
C VAL A 286 13.06 -1.39 10.13
N PHE A 287 12.86 -1.80 8.89
CA PHE A 287 12.51 -3.17 8.53
C PHE A 287 13.59 -4.18 8.95
N ALA A 288 14.86 -3.88 8.67
CA ALA A 288 16.00 -4.71 9.06
C ALA A 288 16.13 -4.80 10.58
N GLY A 289 15.96 -3.70 11.30
CA GLY A 289 15.93 -3.69 12.77
C GLY A 289 14.84 -4.58 13.35
N ALA A 290 13.62 -4.51 12.80
CA ALA A 290 12.52 -5.37 13.22
C ALA A 290 12.80 -6.86 12.97
N LEU A 291 13.35 -7.22 11.80
CA LEU A 291 13.74 -8.59 11.49
C LEU A 291 14.86 -9.11 12.40
N LEU A 292 15.87 -8.29 12.69
CA LEU A 292 16.94 -8.64 13.62
C LEU A 292 16.43 -8.85 15.04
N GLY A 293 15.46 -8.05 15.48
CA GLY A 293 14.79 -8.23 16.77
C GLY A 293 14.03 -9.56 16.85
N ILE A 294 13.27 -9.92 15.80
CA ILE A 294 12.59 -11.21 15.70
C ILE A 294 13.63 -12.35 15.77
N LEU A 295 14.68 -12.28 14.97
CA LEU A 295 15.74 -13.30 14.94
C LEU A 295 16.43 -13.45 16.29
N TYR A 296 16.72 -12.34 16.98
CA TYR A 296 17.34 -12.36 18.30
C TYR A 296 16.47 -13.11 19.32
N VAL A 297 15.17 -12.82 19.36
CA VAL A 297 14.22 -13.51 20.25
C VAL A 297 14.12 -14.99 19.89
N THR A 298 14.01 -15.33 18.61
CA THR A 298 13.98 -16.73 18.17
C THR A 298 15.23 -17.51 18.61
N LEU A 299 16.41 -16.90 18.56
CA LEU A 299 17.67 -17.55 18.90
C LEU A 299 17.94 -17.63 20.41
N THR A 300 17.48 -16.65 21.19
CA THR A 300 17.78 -16.55 22.62
C THR A 300 16.67 -17.09 23.53
N GLY A 301 15.47 -17.29 22.99
CA GLY A 301 14.29 -17.66 23.78
C GLY A 301 13.84 -16.56 24.76
N GLY A 302 14.38 -15.35 24.63
CA GLY A 302 14.05 -14.21 25.49
C GLY A 302 12.85 -13.41 24.96
N ASP A 303 12.11 -12.74 25.84
CA ASP A 303 11.08 -11.78 25.44
C ASP A 303 11.71 -10.57 24.72
N LEU A 304 11.00 -9.97 23.75
CA LEU A 304 11.39 -8.66 23.22
C LEU A 304 11.47 -7.67 24.40
N PRO A 305 12.51 -6.82 24.49
CA PRO A 305 12.50 -5.73 25.46
C PRO A 305 11.26 -4.88 25.20
N ARG A 306 10.34 -4.86 26.16
CA ARG A 306 9.14 -4.02 26.08
C ARG A 306 9.63 -2.56 25.96
N PRO A 307 9.18 -1.80 24.95
CA PRO A 307 9.47 -0.38 24.91
C PRO A 307 8.88 0.26 26.18
N GLY A 308 9.75 0.88 26.97
CA GLY A 308 9.39 1.69 28.14
C GLY A 308 8.93 3.08 27.75
#